data_AF-A0A0G9L7T2-F1
#
_entry.id   AF-A0A0G9L7T2-F1
#
_cell.length_a   1.000
_cell.length_b   1.000
_cell.length_c   1.000
_cell.angle_alpha   90.00
_cell.angle_beta   90.00
_cell.angle_gamma   90.00
#
_symmetry.space_group_name_H-M   'P 1'
#
loop_
_entity.id
_entity.type
_entity.pdbx_description
1 polymer ?
#
loop_
_entity_poly.entity_id
_entity_poly.type
_entity_poly.pdbx_seq_one_letter_code
_entity_poly.pdbx_strand_id
1 'polypeptide(L)'
;MLNAALEVKSVMGQINVIIHTLGIINSLPYILDEDEIIESVSLGADNSSSEFDLITNKRIAEFKFITWRGNDSTRLKTTFVDYYNLAEYKTYKDKYLYLIDCNNFKKFLGGKRRFTNILSKNTNIAKEFEEKYKDKYNYIYEYYSENCSKVKLISLKDLIPDIFNQ
;
A
#
# COMPACT_ATOMS: atom_id res chain seq x y z
N MET A 1 3.46 -19.25 -30.11
CA MET A 1 2.80 -18.01 -29.64
C MET A 1 2.55 -18.00 -28.14
N LEU A 2 1.99 -19.05 -27.53
CA LEU A 2 1.77 -19.09 -26.08
C LEU A 2 3.07 -18.93 -25.25
N ASN A 3 4.15 -19.63 -25.63
CA ASN A 3 5.43 -19.52 -24.90
C ASN A 3 6.01 -18.10 -24.93
N ALA A 4 5.98 -17.44 -26.09
CA ALA A 4 6.38 -16.04 -26.20
C ALA A 4 5.51 -15.12 -25.32
N ALA A 5 4.20 -15.37 -25.24
CA ALA A 5 3.31 -14.62 -24.35
C ALA A 5 3.61 -14.86 -22.86
N LEU A 6 3.98 -16.08 -22.48
CA LEU A 6 4.40 -16.42 -21.11
C LEU A 6 5.74 -15.75 -20.76
N GLU A 7 6.69 -15.70 -21.69
CA GLU A 7 7.97 -15.00 -21.52
C GLU A 7 7.76 -13.50 -21.34
N VAL A 8 6.94 -12.87 -22.19
CA VAL A 8 6.58 -11.44 -22.04
C VAL A 8 5.93 -11.20 -20.68
N LYS A 9 5.02 -12.07 -20.22
CA LYS A 9 4.40 -11.95 -18.89
C LYS A 9 5.43 -12.04 -17.77
N SER A 10 6.41 -12.93 -17.88
CA SER A 10 7.51 -13.07 -16.91
C SER A 10 8.35 -11.80 -16.83
N VAL A 11 8.76 -11.27 -17.98
CA VAL A 11 9.52 -10.00 -18.07
C VAL A 11 8.71 -8.84 -17.47
N MET A 12 7.41 -8.75 -17.75
CA MET A 12 6.54 -7.72 -17.15
C MET A 12 6.44 -7.87 -15.62
N GLY A 13 6.49 -9.09 -15.10
CA GLY A 13 6.61 -9.35 -13.67
C GLY A 13 7.88 -8.75 -13.07
N GLN A 14 9.03 -8.98 -13.72
CA GLN A 14 10.32 -8.43 -13.29
C GLN A 14 10.37 -6.89 -13.41
N ILE A 15 9.76 -6.32 -14.45
CA ILE A 15 9.65 -4.86 -14.58
C ILE A 15 8.87 -4.26 -13.41
N ASN A 16 7.77 -4.89 -12.98
CA ASN A 16 7.01 -4.40 -11.81
C ASN A 16 7.86 -4.40 -10.53
N VAL A 17 8.67 -5.45 -10.34
CA VAL A 17 9.62 -5.54 -9.23
C VAL A 17 10.65 -4.42 -9.29
N ILE A 18 11.27 -4.19 -10.45
CA ILE A 18 12.25 -3.11 -10.65
C ILE A 18 11.63 -1.74 -10.40
N ILE A 19 10.43 -1.47 -10.91
CA ILE A 19 9.72 -0.21 -10.69
C ILE A 19 9.48 0.01 -9.20
N HIS A 20 9.08 -1.04 -8.47
CA HIS A 20 8.84 -0.93 -7.04
C HIS A 20 10.12 -0.62 -6.27
N THR A 21 11.18 -1.38 -6.50
CA THR A 21 12.52 -1.17 -5.92
C THR A 21 13.07 0.22 -6.20
N LEU A 22 13.07 0.64 -7.48
CA LEU A 22 13.54 1.97 -7.86
C LEU A 22 12.66 3.06 -7.29
N GLY A 23 11.34 2.87 -7.27
CA GLY A 23 10.40 3.81 -6.69
C GLY A 23 10.68 4.06 -5.21
N ILE A 24 10.98 3.02 -4.44
CA ILE A 24 11.36 3.15 -3.02
C ILE A 24 12.68 3.91 -2.92
N ILE A 25 13.75 3.43 -3.57
CA ILE A 25 15.10 4.01 -3.47
C ILE A 25 15.08 5.50 -3.83
N ASN A 26 14.38 5.88 -4.90
CA ASN A 26 14.28 7.28 -5.33
C ASN A 26 13.40 8.13 -4.39
N SER A 27 12.55 7.51 -3.57
CA SER A 27 11.73 8.22 -2.58
C SER A 27 12.46 8.46 -1.26
N LEU A 28 13.39 7.56 -0.86
CA LEU A 28 14.06 7.60 0.44
C LEU A 28 14.67 8.97 0.79
N PRO A 29 15.43 9.66 -0.10
CA PRO A 29 16.06 10.94 0.23
C PRO A 29 15.07 12.06 0.57
N TYR A 30 13.81 11.93 0.16
CA TYR A 30 12.79 12.96 0.32
C TYR A 30 11.81 12.67 1.46
N ILE A 31 11.75 11.41 1.92
CA ILE A 31 10.80 11.00 2.96
C ILE A 31 11.46 10.83 4.32
N LEU A 32 12.76 10.54 4.39
CA LEU A 32 13.47 10.29 5.64
C LEU A 32 13.86 11.62 6.32
N ASP A 33 13.73 11.64 7.64
CA ASP A 33 14.26 12.74 8.44
C ASP A 33 15.80 12.61 8.58
N GLU A 34 16.50 13.71 8.93
CA GLU A 34 17.97 13.73 9.03
C GLU A 34 18.57 12.68 10.00
N ASP A 35 17.84 12.35 11.07
CA ASP A 35 18.21 11.38 12.11
C ASP A 35 17.45 10.04 11.99
N GLU A 36 16.78 9.81 10.87
CA GLU A 36 16.04 8.58 10.61
C GLU A 36 16.95 7.49 10.03
N ILE A 37 16.99 6.34 10.71
CA ILE A 37 17.86 5.22 10.36
C ILE A 37 17.01 4.09 9.80
N ILE A 38 17.33 3.68 8.57
CA ILE A 38 16.73 2.52 7.93
C ILE A 38 17.16 1.24 8.66
N GLU A 39 16.18 0.48 9.15
CA GLU A 39 16.39 -0.84 9.75
C GLU A 39 16.21 -1.96 8.70
N SER A 40 15.25 -1.79 7.78
CA SER A 40 14.94 -2.77 6.73
C SER A 40 14.28 -2.09 5.54
N VAL A 41 14.60 -2.57 4.32
CA VAL A 41 13.90 -2.20 3.08
C VAL A 41 13.65 -3.47 2.27
N SER A 42 12.40 -3.69 1.86
CA SER A 42 12.03 -4.74 0.92
C SER A 42 12.21 -4.24 -0.50
N LEU A 43 13.16 -4.81 -1.24
CA LEU A 43 13.48 -4.41 -2.62
C LEU A 43 13.13 -5.50 -3.63
N GLY A 44 11.97 -6.13 -3.46
CA GLY A 44 11.35 -6.94 -4.49
C GLY A 44 12.19 -8.17 -4.91
N ALA A 45 12.12 -9.18 -4.06
CA ALA A 45 12.29 -10.60 -4.35
C ALA A 45 11.77 -11.32 -3.10
N ASP A 46 11.20 -12.52 -3.24
CA ASP A 46 10.55 -13.34 -2.20
C ASP A 46 11.41 -13.70 -0.95
N ASN A 47 12.43 -12.92 -0.61
CA ASN A 47 13.38 -13.17 0.48
C ASN A 47 13.49 -12.00 1.49
N SER A 48 12.72 -10.92 1.36
CA SER A 48 12.67 -9.91 2.40
C SER A 48 11.77 -10.39 3.54
N SER A 49 12.37 -10.87 4.62
CA SER A 49 11.71 -11.22 5.90
C SER A 49 11.06 -10.03 6.63
N SER A 50 10.83 -8.92 5.91
CA SER A 50 10.33 -7.66 6.43
C SER A 50 8.83 -7.61 6.23
N GLU A 51 8.10 -7.29 7.30
CA GLU A 51 6.64 -7.21 7.31
C GLU A 51 6.10 -6.02 6.50
N PHE A 52 6.94 -5.02 6.25
CA PHE A 52 6.63 -3.80 5.49
C PHE A 52 7.76 -3.46 4.51
N ASP A 53 7.42 -2.70 3.47
CA ASP A 53 8.35 -2.25 2.43
C ASP A 53 9.53 -1.42 2.98
N LEU A 54 9.27 -0.59 3.99
CA LEU A 54 10.28 0.18 4.70
C LEU A 54 10.02 0.13 6.21
N ILE A 55 11.07 -0.16 6.96
CA ILE A 55 11.11 -0.06 8.42
C ILE A 55 12.31 0.79 8.80
N THR A 56 12.09 1.83 9.59
CA THR A 56 13.13 2.67 10.18
C THR A 56 12.95 2.70 11.69
N ASN A 57 13.86 3.35 12.41
CA ASN A 57 13.68 3.62 13.84
C ASN A 57 12.44 4.49 14.16
N LYS A 58 11.87 5.20 13.18
CA LYS A 58 10.74 6.12 13.37
C LYS A 58 9.45 5.71 12.69
N ARG A 59 9.50 4.98 11.57
CA ARG A 59 8.32 4.68 10.76
C ARG A 59 8.32 3.25 10.20
N ILE A 60 7.11 2.82 9.86
CA ILE A 60 6.86 1.69 8.97
C ILE A 60 6.07 2.20 7.76
N ALA A 61 6.35 1.67 6.58
CA ALA A 61 5.68 2.12 5.38
C ALA A 61 5.49 1.05 4.31
N GLU A 62 4.42 1.24 3.53
CA GLU A 62 4.09 0.52 2.31
C GLU A 62 4.12 1.47 1.12
N PHE A 63 4.51 0.96 -0.06
CA PHE A 63 4.55 1.71 -1.30
C PHE A 63 3.71 1.03 -2.38
N LYS A 64 2.83 1.79 -3.05
CA LYS A 64 2.12 1.32 -4.25
C LYS A 64 2.34 2.28 -5.41
N PHE A 65 3.18 1.86 -6.34
CA PHE A 65 3.46 2.57 -7.60
C PHE A 65 2.40 2.25 -8.65
N ILE A 66 1.17 2.71 -8.39
CA ILE A 66 0.01 2.45 -9.25
C ILE A 66 -0.51 3.74 -9.85
N THR A 67 -0.54 3.81 -11.18
CA THR A 67 -1.31 4.83 -11.91
C THR A 67 -2.75 4.33 -12.08
N TRP A 68 -3.70 4.99 -11.44
CA TRP A 68 -5.11 4.64 -11.49
C TRP A 68 -5.72 5.01 -12.85
N ARG A 69 -6.43 4.07 -13.47
CA ARG A 69 -7.14 4.18 -14.76
C ARG A 69 -8.67 4.08 -14.62
N GLY A 70 -9.18 4.00 -13.39
CA GLY A 70 -10.62 4.00 -13.09
C GLY A 70 -11.27 2.61 -13.01
N ASN A 71 -10.68 1.58 -13.64
CA ASN A 71 -11.11 0.18 -13.49
C ASN A 71 -10.20 -0.63 -12.53
N ASP A 72 -9.68 0.02 -11.50
CA ASP A 72 -8.66 -0.55 -10.59
C ASP A 72 -9.26 -1.20 -9.34
N SER A 73 -10.49 -1.70 -9.42
CA SER A 73 -11.23 -2.23 -8.27
C SER A 73 -10.43 -3.26 -7.47
N THR A 74 -9.75 -4.19 -8.15
CA THR A 74 -8.90 -5.20 -7.49
C THR A 74 -7.69 -4.56 -6.81
N ARG A 75 -7.01 -3.64 -7.49
CA ARG A 75 -5.82 -2.95 -6.95
C ARG A 75 -6.17 -2.10 -5.74
N LEU A 76 -7.28 -1.37 -5.78
CA LEU A 76 -7.78 -0.59 -4.64
C LEU A 76 -8.08 -1.47 -3.43
N LYS A 77 -8.65 -2.67 -3.64
CA LYS A 77 -8.88 -3.63 -2.55
C LYS A 77 -7.58 -4.17 -1.95
N THR A 78 -6.58 -4.47 -2.78
CA THR A 78 -5.25 -4.87 -2.29
C THR A 78 -4.59 -3.73 -1.51
N THR A 79 -4.61 -2.49 -2.04
CA THR A 79 -4.10 -1.32 -1.33
C THR A 79 -4.83 -1.06 0.00
N PHE A 80 -6.12 -1.39 0.09
CA PHE A 80 -6.84 -1.33 1.36
C PHE A 80 -6.36 -2.37 2.37
N VAL A 81 -6.02 -3.57 1.93
CA VAL A 81 -5.42 -4.59 2.79
C VAL A 81 -4.10 -4.08 3.38
N ASP A 82 -3.25 -3.47 2.55
CA ASP A 82 -1.98 -2.87 3.01
C ASP A 82 -2.24 -1.75 4.03
N TYR A 83 -3.22 -0.87 3.76
CA TYR A 83 -3.67 0.15 4.70
C TYR A 83 -4.15 -0.43 6.03
N TYR A 84 -4.98 -1.49 5.98
CA TYR A 84 -5.51 -2.16 7.16
C TYR A 84 -4.38 -2.75 8.00
N ASN A 85 -3.45 -3.47 7.38
CA ASN A 85 -2.29 -4.05 8.06
C ASN A 85 -1.47 -2.97 8.77
N LEU A 86 -1.16 -1.85 8.10
CA LEU A 86 -0.51 -0.71 8.72
C LEU A 86 -1.33 -0.16 9.90
N ALA A 87 -2.62 0.11 9.71
CA ALA A 87 -3.49 0.70 10.71
C ALA A 87 -3.57 -0.16 11.99
N GLU A 88 -3.62 -1.48 11.83
CA GLU A 88 -3.76 -2.43 12.94
C GLU A 88 -2.43 -2.87 13.56
N TYR A 89 -1.30 -2.62 12.89
CA TYR A 89 0.01 -2.99 13.41
C TYR A 89 0.33 -2.30 14.74
N LYS A 90 0.77 -3.06 15.75
CA LYS A 90 1.07 -2.52 17.08
C LYS A 90 2.51 -2.06 17.15
N THR A 91 2.73 -0.75 17.03
CA THR A 91 4.05 -0.13 17.13
C THR A 91 3.93 1.31 17.62
N TYR A 92 5.02 1.87 18.12
CA TYR A 92 5.16 3.31 18.40
C TYR A 92 5.57 4.10 17.15
N LYS A 93 6.03 3.41 16.09
CA LYS A 93 6.47 4.01 14.84
C LYS A 93 5.30 4.62 14.07
N ASP A 94 5.55 5.74 13.41
CA ASP A 94 4.57 6.33 12.48
C ASP A 94 4.30 5.37 11.31
N LYS A 95 3.09 5.42 10.76
CA LYS A 95 2.67 4.53 9.67
C LYS A 95 2.39 5.34 8.41
N TYR A 96 3.00 4.94 7.30
CA TYR A 96 2.84 5.64 6.03
C TYR A 96 2.40 4.68 4.93
N LEU A 97 1.50 5.16 4.07
CA LEU A 97 1.20 4.52 2.81
C LEU A 97 1.49 5.52 1.69
N TYR A 98 2.55 5.24 0.94
CA TYR A 98 2.99 6.05 -0.17
C TYR A 98 2.35 5.55 -1.46
N LEU A 99 1.63 6.44 -2.15
CA LEU A 99 1.00 6.19 -3.44
C LEU A 99 1.54 7.20 -4.45
N ILE A 100 1.55 6.89 -5.75
CA ILE A 100 1.82 7.93 -6.77
C ILE A 100 0.80 9.07 -6.61
N ASP A 101 -0.48 8.72 -6.51
CA ASP A 101 -1.58 9.66 -6.26
C ASP A 101 -2.59 9.05 -5.28
N CYS A 102 -2.87 9.73 -4.17
CA CYS A 102 -3.85 9.28 -3.19
C CYS A 102 -5.30 9.57 -3.58
N ASN A 103 -5.60 10.41 -4.57
CA ASN A 103 -6.96 10.90 -4.82
C ASN A 103 -7.98 9.78 -5.08
N ASN A 104 -7.65 8.83 -5.96
CA ASN A 104 -8.55 7.70 -6.24
C ASN A 104 -8.71 6.78 -5.03
N PHE A 105 -7.64 6.56 -4.26
CA PHE A 105 -7.69 5.74 -3.06
C PHE A 105 -8.48 6.41 -1.93
N LYS A 106 -8.32 7.73 -1.72
CA LYS A 106 -9.13 8.52 -0.77
C LYS A 106 -10.62 8.48 -1.13
N LYS A 107 -10.97 8.61 -2.42
CA LYS A 107 -12.35 8.44 -2.90
C LYS A 107 -12.88 7.03 -2.63
N PHE A 108 -12.04 6.01 -2.80
CA PHE A 108 -12.39 4.62 -2.51
C PHE A 108 -12.64 4.40 -1.01
N LEU A 109 -11.77 4.92 -0.14
CA LEU A 109 -11.88 4.85 1.32
C LEU A 109 -13.14 5.55 1.84
N GLY A 110 -13.53 6.69 1.25
CA GLY A 110 -14.78 7.39 1.55
C GLY A 110 -16.04 6.78 0.89
N GLY A 111 -15.90 5.66 0.18
CA GLY A 111 -16.99 5.04 -0.57
C GLY A 111 -17.90 4.14 0.27
N LYS A 112 -19.05 3.77 -0.29
CA LYS A 112 -20.04 2.85 0.35
C LYS A 112 -19.84 1.38 -0.06
N ARG A 113 -18.59 0.94 -0.25
CA ARG A 113 -18.32 -0.46 -0.56
C ARG A 113 -18.35 -1.31 0.71
N ARG A 114 -18.99 -2.47 0.63
CA ARG A 114 -19.11 -3.40 1.77
C ARG A 114 -17.80 -4.17 2.02
N PHE A 115 -17.49 -4.43 3.28
CA PHE A 115 -16.31 -5.22 3.67
C PHE A 115 -16.32 -6.63 3.09
N THR A 116 -17.48 -7.27 3.04
CA THR A 116 -17.65 -8.58 2.38
C THR A 116 -17.23 -8.58 0.91
N ASN A 117 -17.34 -7.44 0.21
CA ASN A 117 -16.86 -7.30 -1.15
C ASN A 117 -15.36 -6.95 -1.21
N ILE A 118 -14.87 -6.12 -0.28
CA ILE A 118 -13.48 -5.65 -0.28
C ILE A 118 -12.52 -6.78 0.09
N LEU A 119 -12.84 -7.52 1.15
CA LEU A 119 -12.01 -8.58 1.70
C LEU A 119 -12.31 -9.96 1.09
N SER A 120 -13.15 -10.03 0.06
CA SER A 120 -13.64 -11.29 -0.53
C SER A 120 -12.55 -12.24 -1.02
N LYS A 121 -11.35 -11.72 -1.33
CA LYS A 121 -10.18 -12.50 -1.79
C LYS A 121 -9.10 -12.69 -0.72
N ASN A 122 -9.26 -12.09 0.46
CA ASN A 122 -8.30 -12.13 1.55
C ASN A 122 -8.97 -12.73 2.79
N THR A 123 -9.20 -14.03 2.77
CA THR A 123 -10.01 -14.76 3.78
C THR A 123 -9.44 -14.64 5.20
N ASN A 124 -8.11 -14.62 5.34
CA ASN A 124 -7.47 -14.47 6.66
C ASN A 124 -7.78 -13.09 7.27
N ILE A 125 -7.59 -12.03 6.49
CA ILE A 125 -7.89 -10.66 6.94
C ILE A 125 -9.39 -10.47 7.13
N ALA A 126 -10.23 -11.08 6.30
CA ALA A 126 -11.68 -11.06 6.48
C ALA A 126 -12.10 -11.63 7.84
N LYS A 127 -11.53 -12.78 8.23
CA LYS A 127 -11.77 -13.41 9.54
C LYS A 127 -11.26 -12.54 10.68
N GLU A 128 -10.03 -12.03 10.59
CA GLU A 128 -9.46 -11.16 11.61
C GLU A 128 -10.31 -9.89 11.80
N PHE A 129 -10.75 -9.28 10.70
CA PHE A 129 -11.61 -8.12 10.71
C PHE A 129 -12.95 -8.42 11.40
N GLU A 130 -13.58 -9.54 11.04
CA GLU A 130 -14.85 -10.00 11.63
C GLU A 130 -14.71 -10.32 13.13
N GLU A 131 -13.63 -10.99 13.54
CA GLU A 131 -13.36 -11.29 14.96
C GLU A 131 -13.17 -10.02 15.78
N LYS A 132 -12.44 -9.04 15.22
CA LYS A 132 -12.08 -7.80 15.90
C LYS A 132 -13.23 -6.80 15.97
N TYR A 133 -13.94 -6.60 14.86
CA TYR A 133 -14.93 -5.54 14.72
C TYR A 133 -16.37 -6.05 14.68
N LYS A 134 -16.60 -7.35 14.47
CA LYS A 134 -17.94 -7.95 14.35
C LYS A 134 -18.78 -7.13 13.37
N ASP A 135 -19.99 -6.72 13.78
CA ASP A 135 -20.91 -5.91 12.97
C ASP A 135 -20.69 -4.39 13.08
N LYS A 136 -19.57 -3.93 13.69
CA LYS A 136 -19.32 -2.51 13.90
C LYS A 136 -19.23 -1.72 12.59
N TYR A 137 -18.64 -2.31 11.54
CA TYR A 137 -18.47 -1.66 10.24
C TYR A 137 -19.01 -2.54 9.12
N ASN A 138 -19.99 -2.00 8.38
CA ASN A 138 -20.55 -2.60 7.19
C ASN A 138 -19.86 -2.08 5.92
N TYR A 139 -19.48 -0.80 5.93
CA TYR A 139 -18.93 -0.06 4.80
C TYR A 139 -17.55 0.50 5.10
N ILE A 140 -16.71 0.59 4.07
CA ILE A 140 -15.32 1.06 4.19
C ILE A 140 -15.19 2.47 4.79
N TYR A 141 -16.09 3.40 4.45
CA TYR A 141 -16.05 4.75 5.01
C TYR A 141 -16.23 4.79 6.53
N GLU A 142 -16.96 3.82 7.11
CA GLU A 142 -17.21 3.77 8.55
C GLU A 142 -15.90 3.47 9.27
N TYR A 143 -15.22 2.39 8.87
CA TYR A 143 -13.88 2.06 9.37
C TYR A 143 -12.88 3.19 9.11
N TYR A 144 -12.85 3.74 7.89
CA TYR A 144 -11.88 4.78 7.56
C TYR A 144 -12.09 6.05 8.38
N SER A 145 -13.33 6.47 8.63
CA SER A 145 -13.63 7.67 9.41
C SER A 145 -13.07 7.63 10.83
N GLU A 146 -13.07 6.47 11.48
CA GLU A 146 -12.51 6.27 12.81
C GLU A 146 -10.99 6.02 12.83
N ASN A 147 -10.41 5.58 11.71
CA ASN A 147 -9.03 5.10 11.64
C ASN A 147 -8.13 5.94 10.73
N CYS A 148 -8.63 7.01 10.11
CA CYS A 148 -7.91 7.80 9.11
C CYS A 148 -6.63 8.47 9.64
N SER A 149 -6.55 8.74 10.95
CA SER A 149 -5.37 9.31 11.60
C SER A 149 -4.28 8.27 11.88
N LYS A 150 -4.58 6.97 11.80
CA LYS A 150 -3.62 5.90 12.11
C LYS A 150 -2.55 5.71 11.04
N VAL A 151 -2.82 6.11 9.79
CA VAL A 151 -1.90 5.94 8.65
C VAL A 151 -1.88 7.20 7.83
N LYS A 152 -0.68 7.76 7.61
CA LYS A 152 -0.47 8.95 6.79
C LYS A 152 -0.44 8.54 5.31
N LEU A 153 -1.42 9.05 4.55
CA LEU A 153 -1.49 8.84 3.10
C LEU A 153 -0.72 9.94 2.36
N ILE A 154 0.38 9.58 1.71
CA ILE A 154 1.26 10.52 1.01
C ILE A 154 1.25 10.27 -0.49
N SER A 155 1.02 11.33 -1.27
CA SER A 155 1.12 11.30 -2.73
C SER A 155 2.54 11.67 -3.16
N LEU A 156 3.28 10.70 -3.69
CA LEU A 156 4.65 10.88 -4.12
C LEU A 156 4.79 11.89 -5.26
N LYS A 157 3.77 12.03 -6.11
CA LYS A 157 3.76 13.06 -7.16
C LYS A 157 3.72 14.49 -6.63
N ASP A 158 3.22 14.68 -5.41
CA ASP A 158 3.17 16.01 -4.78
C ASP A 158 4.49 16.29 -4.04
N LEU A 159 5.13 15.24 -3.50
CA LEU A 159 6.40 15.34 -2.77
C LEU A 159 7.63 15.39 -3.70
N ILE A 160 7.62 14.60 -4.78
CA ILE A 160 8.74 14.40 -5.70
C ILE A 160 8.21 14.52 -7.14
N PRO A 161 7.74 15.71 -7.54
CA PRO A 161 7.07 15.90 -8.83
C PRO A 161 7.95 15.52 -10.02
N ASP A 162 9.26 15.80 -9.98
CA ASP A 162 10.17 15.55 -11.09
C ASP A 162 10.29 14.06 -11.48
N ILE A 163 10.01 13.16 -10.54
CA ILE A 163 10.07 11.72 -10.74
C ILE A 163 8.69 11.14 -11.11
N PHE A 164 7.61 11.66 -10.50
CA PHE A 164 6.30 11.01 -10.54
C PHE A 164 5.18 11.79 -11.28
N ASN A 165 5.43 12.99 -11.82
CA ASN A 165 4.47 13.77 -12.63
C ASN A 165 4.64 13.63 -14.16
N GLN A 166 5.28 12.56 -14.65
CA GLN A 166 5.41 12.31 -16.09
C GLN A 166 4.15 11.70 -16.72
#